data_AF-A0A364JSN8-F1
#
_entry.id   AF-A0A364JSN8-F1
#
_cell.length_a   1.000
_cell.length_b   1.000
_cell.length_c   1.000
_cell.angle_alpha   90.00
_cell.angle_beta   90.00
_cell.angle_gamma   90.00
#
_symmetry.space_group_name_H-M   'P 1'
#
loop_
_entity.id
_entity.type
_entity.pdbx_description
1 polymer ?
#
loop_
_entity_poly.entity_id
_entity_poly.type
_entity_poly.pdbx_seq_one_letter_code
_entity_poly.pdbx_strand_id
1 'polypeptide(L)'
;MSFLFTHWRVLAVIGACLAAVALYQFGKRDGYRDAMSDQLQSTIKAERERVADDAKLRDLPDYDFCRLALKRRGLPVEQCDELRGVSQE
;
A
#
# COMPACT_ATOMS: atom_id res chain seq x y z
N MET A 1 -16.98 -52.21 3.04
CA MET A 1 -16.02 -52.06 1.93
C MET A 1 -16.62 -52.30 0.54
N SER A 2 -17.61 -53.20 0.38
CA SER A 2 -18.23 -53.48 -0.94
C SER A 2 -18.95 -52.26 -1.57
N PHE A 3 -19.65 -51.46 -0.76
CA PHE A 3 -20.45 -50.33 -1.26
C PHE A 3 -19.64 -49.24 -1.98
N LEU A 4 -18.41 -49.00 -1.52
CA LEU A 4 -17.44 -48.07 -2.12
C LEU A 4 -16.91 -48.59 -3.47
N PHE A 5 -16.73 -49.90 -3.61
CA PHE A 5 -16.30 -50.53 -4.86
C PHE A 5 -17.42 -50.57 -5.90
N THR A 6 -18.66 -50.87 -5.49
CA THR A 6 -19.82 -50.90 -6.40
C THR A 6 -20.20 -49.51 -6.90
N HIS A 7 -20.10 -48.47 -6.06
CA HIS A 7 -20.44 -47.08 -6.40
C HIS A 7 -19.21 -46.19 -6.65
N TRP A 8 -18.04 -46.78 -6.84
CA TRP A 8 -16.76 -46.09 -7.07
C TRP A 8 -16.87 -45.02 -8.15
N ARG A 9 -17.59 -45.30 -9.25
CA ARG A 9 -17.78 -44.36 -10.36
C ARG A 9 -18.54 -43.10 -9.93
N VAL A 10 -19.54 -43.24 -9.07
CA VAL A 10 -20.33 -42.12 -8.54
C VAL A 10 -19.45 -41.26 -7.63
N LEU A 11 -18.67 -41.89 -6.77
CA LEU A 11 -17.73 -41.20 -5.88
C LEU A 11 -16.62 -40.49 -6.66
N ALA A 12 -16.11 -41.08 -7.73
CA ALA A 12 -15.12 -40.47 -8.61
C ALA A 12 -15.69 -39.23 -9.32
N VAL A 13 -16.93 -39.28 -9.80
CA VAL A 13 -17.59 -38.12 -10.42
C VAL A 13 -17.82 -37.01 -9.41
N ILE A 14 -18.29 -37.33 -8.21
CA ILE A 14 -18.46 -36.35 -7.13
C ILE A 14 -17.12 -35.71 -6.77
N GLY A 15 -16.06 -36.51 -6.61
CA GLY A 15 -14.71 -36.02 -6.35
C GLY A 15 -14.18 -35.10 -7.44
N ALA A 16 -14.40 -35.44 -8.71
CA ALA A 16 -14.00 -34.62 -9.85
C ALA A 16 -14.75 -33.27 -9.88
N CYS A 17 -16.06 -33.26 -9.62
CA CYS A 17 -16.85 -32.02 -9.54
C CYS A 17 -16.35 -31.11 -8.41
N LEU A 18 -16.08 -31.66 -7.22
CA LEU A 18 -15.56 -30.89 -6.09
C LEU A 18 -14.17 -30.32 -6.39
N ALA A 19 -13.29 -31.12 -7.01
CA ALA A 19 -11.96 -30.66 -7.41
C ALA A 19 -12.03 -29.53 -8.46
N ALA A 20 -12.91 -29.64 -9.45
CA ALA A 20 -13.10 -28.61 -10.47
C ALA A 20 -13.58 -27.29 -9.86
N VAL A 21 -14.55 -27.33 -8.95
CA VAL A 21 -15.04 -26.14 -8.24
C VAL A 21 -13.94 -25.54 -7.36
N ALA A 22 -13.17 -26.36 -6.65
CA ALA A 22 -12.07 -25.90 -5.81
C ALA A 22 -10.99 -25.20 -6.64
N LEU A 23 -10.56 -25.80 -7.76
CA LEU A 23 -9.57 -25.22 -8.67
C LEU A 23 -10.06 -23.92 -9.32
N TYR A 24 -11.33 -23.87 -9.74
CA TYR A 24 -11.92 -22.67 -10.30
C TYR A 24 -11.94 -21.51 -9.29
N GLN A 25 -12.35 -21.80 -8.05
CA GLN A 25 -12.36 -20.80 -6.98
C GLN A 25 -10.95 -20.37 -6.55
N PHE A 26 -9.98 -21.28 -6.57
CA PHE A 26 -8.59 -21.00 -6.26
C PHE A 26 -7.97 -20.07 -7.32
N GLY A 27 -8.11 -20.42 -8.61
CA GLY A 27 -7.64 -19.58 -9.72
C GLY A 27 -8.30 -18.19 -9.74
N LYS A 28 -9.59 -18.09 -9.42
CA LYS A 28 -10.29 -16.81 -9.30
C LYS A 28 -9.78 -15.96 -8.12
N ARG A 29 -9.41 -16.58 -7.00
CA ARG A 29 -8.83 -15.87 -5.86
C ARG A 29 -7.41 -15.40 -6.14
N ASP A 30 -6.59 -16.19 -6.80
CA ASP A 30 -5.21 -15.81 -7.11
C ASP A 30 -5.17 -14.61 -8.06
N GLY A 31 -6.01 -14.59 -9.10
CA GLY A 31 -6.11 -13.43 -10.00
C GLY A 31 -6.57 -12.13 -9.30
N TYR A 32 -7.38 -12.23 -8.24
CA TYR A 32 -7.78 -11.06 -7.45
C TYR A 32 -6.67 -10.59 -6.50
N ARG A 33 -5.89 -11.51 -5.95
CA ARG A 33 -4.77 -11.18 -5.04
C ARG A 33 -3.62 -10.51 -5.77
N ASP A 34 -3.30 -10.96 -6.98
CA ASP A 34 -2.26 -10.33 -7.80
C ASP A 34 -2.67 -8.90 -8.18
N ALA A 35 -3.91 -8.69 -8.64
CA ALA A 35 -4.42 -7.35 -8.97
C ALA A 35 -4.44 -6.39 -7.76
N MET A 36 -4.72 -6.91 -6.56
CA MET A 36 -4.70 -6.10 -5.34
C MET A 36 -3.27 -5.78 -4.88
N SER A 37 -2.31 -6.68 -5.10
CA SER A 37 -0.90 -6.47 -4.76
C SER A 37 -0.25 -5.36 -5.59
N ASP A 38 -0.58 -5.27 -6.89
CA ASP A 38 -0.08 -4.22 -7.77
C ASP A 38 -0.61 -2.83 -7.37
N GLN A 39 -1.89 -2.73 -6.97
CA GLN A 39 -2.46 -1.48 -6.49
C GLN A 39 -1.91 -1.06 -5.11
N LEU A 40 -1.59 -2.02 -4.25
CA LEU A 40 -0.95 -1.72 -2.97
C LEU A 40 0.49 -1.22 -3.16
N GLN A 41 1.24 -1.75 -4.14
CA GLN A 41 2.60 -1.27 -4.40
C GLN A 41 2.65 0.17 -4.91
N SER A 42 1.73 0.59 -5.78
CA SER A 42 1.69 1.98 -6.24
C SER A 42 1.36 2.96 -5.10
N THR A 43 0.45 2.56 -4.21
CA THR A 43 0.05 3.38 -3.06
C THR A 43 1.17 3.47 -2.01
N ILE A 44 1.87 2.37 -1.75
CA ILE A 44 3.02 2.34 -0.83
C ILE A 44 4.19 3.19 -1.36
N LYS A 45 4.43 3.20 -2.69
CA LYS A 45 5.48 4.05 -3.28
C LYS A 45 5.18 5.54 -3.07
N ALA A 46 3.93 5.97 -3.35
CA ALA A 46 3.52 7.36 -3.16
C ALA A 46 3.61 7.80 -1.68
N GLU A 47 3.23 6.91 -0.75
CA GLU A 47 3.31 7.21 0.68
C GLU A 47 4.77 7.27 1.16
N ARG A 48 5.65 6.41 0.63
CA ARG A 48 7.07 6.41 0.97
C ARG A 48 7.76 7.71 0.52
N GLU A 49 7.39 8.24 -0.64
CA GLU A 49 7.88 9.53 -1.11
C GLU A 49 7.41 10.68 -0.22
N ARG A 50 6.15 10.67 0.23
CA ARG A 50 5.62 11.65 1.18
C ARG A 50 6.35 11.61 2.53
N VAL A 51 6.59 10.42 3.07
CA VAL A 51 7.33 10.26 4.33
C VAL A 51 8.79 10.72 4.21
N ALA A 52 9.43 10.50 3.05
CA ALA A 52 10.79 10.97 2.81
C ALA A 52 10.87 12.50 2.70
N ASP A 53 9.87 13.14 2.09
CA ASP A 53 9.76 14.59 2.05
C ASP A 53 9.44 15.18 3.44
N ASP A 54 8.56 14.55 4.22
CA ASP A 54 8.26 14.96 5.60
C ASP A 54 9.48 14.83 6.52
N ALA A 55 10.30 13.79 6.35
CA ALA A 55 11.55 13.65 7.10
C ALA A 55 12.53 14.79 6.78
N LYS A 56 12.68 15.16 5.50
CA LYS A 56 13.51 16.30 5.09
C LYS A 56 12.99 17.65 5.61
N LEU A 57 11.68 17.79 5.74
CA LEU A 57 11.06 19.00 6.31
C LEU A 57 11.25 19.06 7.83
N ARG A 58 11.27 17.92 8.52
CA ARG A 58 11.48 17.84 9.98
C ARG A 58 12.91 18.14 10.42
N ASP A 59 13.90 17.80 9.60
CA ASP A 59 15.31 18.08 9.89
C ASP A 59 15.73 19.51 9.47
N LEU A 60 14.82 20.31 8.91
CA LEU A 60 15.08 21.69 8.51
C LEU A 60 14.83 22.64 9.70
N PRO A 61 15.74 23.57 10.00
CA PRO A 61 15.50 24.56 11.06
C PRO A 61 14.28 25.43 10.73
N ASP A 62 13.52 25.83 11.76
CA ASP A 62 12.25 26.55 11.62
C ASP A 62 12.32 27.79 10.71
N TYR A 63 13.45 28.50 10.76
CA TYR A 63 13.75 29.62 9.87
C TYR A 63 13.71 29.21 8.38
N ASP A 64 14.40 28.12 8.03
CA ASP A 64 14.48 27.63 6.66
C ASP A 64 13.15 27.02 6.20
N PHE A 65 12.42 26.37 7.11
CA PHE A 65 11.07 25.88 6.84
C PHE A 65 10.10 27.02 6.52
N CYS A 66 10.07 28.06 7.37
CA CYS A 66 9.22 29.24 7.16
C CYS A 66 9.51 29.91 5.82
N ARG A 67 10.79 30.11 5.49
CA ARG A 67 11.22 30.73 4.24
C ARG A 67 10.81 29.89 3.03
N LEU A 68 10.96 28.57 3.09
CA LEU A 68 10.53 27.66 2.02
C LEU A 68 9.01 27.73 1.82
N ALA A 69 8.23 27.75 2.91
CA ALA A 69 6.77 27.80 2.88
C ALA A 69 6.24 29.13 2.31
N LEU A 70 6.78 30.28 2.75
CA LEU A 70 6.38 31.59 2.24
C LEU A 70 6.81 31.80 0.79
N LYS A 71 8.01 31.33 0.39
CA LYS A 71 8.47 31.39 -1.00
C LYS A 71 7.57 30.59 -1.94
N ARG A 72 7.11 29.39 -1.56
CA ARG A 72 6.15 28.60 -2.35
C ARG A 72 4.80 29.31 -2.52
N ARG A 73 4.43 30.18 -1.58
CA ARG A 73 3.19 30.97 -1.61
C ARG A 73 3.36 32.37 -2.22
N GLY A 74 4.58 32.76 -2.62
CA GLY A 74 4.88 34.09 -3.16
C GLY A 74 4.75 35.22 -2.14
N LEU A 75 4.85 34.91 -0.84
CA LEU A 75 4.68 35.86 0.26
C LEU A 75 6.03 36.45 0.72
N PRO A 76 6.04 37.63 1.36
CA PRO A 76 7.25 38.24 1.90
C PRO A 76 7.89 37.36 2.98
N VAL A 77 9.19 37.07 2.83
CA VAL A 77 9.94 36.17 3.75
C VAL A 77 10.45 36.87 5.00
N GLU A 78 10.35 38.20 5.08
CA GLU A 78 10.78 39.03 6.23
C GLU A 78 10.10 38.62 7.54
N GLN A 79 8.89 38.05 7.46
CA GLN A 79 8.15 37.51 8.63
C GLN A 79 8.85 36.29 9.25
N CYS A 80 9.73 35.62 8.51
CA CYS A 80 10.52 34.50 9.02
C CYS A 80 11.78 34.95 9.75
N ASP A 81 12.22 36.20 9.61
CA ASP A 81 13.41 36.71 10.30
C ASP A 81 13.19 36.83 11.82
N GLU A 82 11.94 36.83 12.28
CA GLU A 82 11.62 36.73 13.72
C GLU A 82 11.93 35.34 14.31
N LEU A 83 12.03 34.31 13.47
CA LEU A 83 12.48 32.97 13.85
C LEU A 83 14.02 32.84 13.79
N ARG A 84 14.72 33.87 13.30
CA ARG A 84 16.20 33.88 13.22
C ARG A 84 16.78 34.08 14.62
N GLY A 85 17.12 32.98 15.28
CA GLY A 85 17.64 32.96 16.65
C GLY A 85 16.83 32.09 17.61
N VAL A 86 15.67 31.59 17.18
CA VAL A 86 14.91 30.52 17.85
C VAL A 86 15.48 29.16 17.44
N SER A 87 16.80 29.05 17.42
CA SER A 87 17.47 27.78 17.18
C SER A 87 17.51 27.01 18.49
N GLN A 88 16.70 25.94 18.52
CA GLN A 88 16.75 24.79 19.43
C GLN A 88 15.96 24.88 20.73
N GLU A 89 14.83 24.18 20.73
CA GLU A 89 14.55 23.13 21.72
C GLU A 89 14.11 21.84 21.02
#